data_AF-A0A133V0C8-F1
#
_entry.id   AF-A0A133V0C8-F1
#
_cell.length_a   1.000
_cell.length_b   1.000
_cell.length_c   1.000
_cell.angle_alpha   90.00
_cell.angle_beta   90.00
_cell.angle_gamma   90.00
#
_symmetry.space_group_name_H-M   'P 1'
#
loop_
_entity.id
_entity.type
_entity.pdbx_description
1 polymer ?
#
loop_
_entity_poly.entity_id
_entity_poly.type
_entity_poly.pdbx_seq_one_letter_code
_entity_poly.pdbx_strand_id
1 'polypeptide(L)'
;MRLGEINSTKIGEDPVQHMIDCGKIVTKIKLNNITSGNESVVVNEKSKPIEKLTMYITRSGSKLGHLDEPTAIVGTSLGKYDENMTLASSEADIHKEIHTKRLQKNPDLESSACLHAHTLHAAALTMQHRGPGKEEIDIPKKYQTENLGGSVPVFISQYGSGAADMTENVPEILANNPGIIIGHHGAFGVGEDLEICLRYLADLEDASKKIISDLTIPEKRKKIDNRVPDGWQNKYSVAGSSGSEGPETGEMTPETIESYAKKDEDSKYYNEIFSEFRETGQDLADFEMDPYSRSALSHRIGNSIYITRAGVDFSNLGKKDIFVFKMGEGKEIRPGICEGWVHERIYEEMSTSYIAHLVPEYSTRYSIHCGDSIIPIDVEGQYINKRIPVADPGSYVLSEENVDSVVEALETNEKVAYIKGLGGFSISQSVLYETLHFLESAESSVKMIELAESIGVDVKSLQKKFEEW
;
A
#
# COMPACT_ATOMS: atom_id res chain seq x y z
N MET A 1 -14.98 -3.67 -15.39
CA MET A 1 -15.52 -5.00 -15.01
C MET A 1 -17.01 -4.77 -14.72
N ARG A 2 -17.96 -5.46 -15.37
CA ARG A 2 -19.36 -5.39 -14.88
C ARG A 2 -19.34 -6.07 -13.52
N LEU A 3 -19.60 -5.33 -12.44
CA LEU A 3 -19.84 -5.86 -11.10
C LEU A 3 -21.10 -6.73 -11.19
N GLY A 4 -20.96 -7.94 -11.72
CA GLY A 4 -22.04 -8.90 -11.87
C GLY A 4 -22.28 -9.56 -10.53
N GLU A 5 -23.52 -9.42 -10.02
CA GLU A 5 -24.12 -10.13 -8.89
C GLU A 5 -23.10 -10.60 -7.85
N ILE A 6 -22.55 -9.63 -7.12
CA ILE A 6 -21.90 -9.91 -5.85
C ILE A 6 -23.04 -10.35 -4.93
N ASN A 7 -23.11 -11.64 -4.59
CA ASN A 7 -23.96 -12.13 -3.49
C ASN A 7 -23.34 -11.66 -2.17
N SER A 8 -23.32 -10.35 -1.91
CA SER A 8 -22.92 -9.80 -0.61
C SER A 8 -24.07 -9.93 0.36
N THR A 9 -23.76 -10.35 1.58
CA THR A 9 -24.74 -10.42 2.68
C THR A 9 -25.31 -9.03 2.95
N LYS A 10 -26.63 -8.82 3.05
CA LYS A 10 -27.16 -7.46 3.29
C LYS A 10 -26.75 -6.96 4.68
N ILE A 11 -26.50 -5.66 4.82
CA ILE A 11 -26.18 -5.01 6.11
C ILE A 11 -27.22 -5.34 7.20
N GLY A 12 -28.51 -5.39 6.84
CA GLY A 12 -29.59 -5.71 7.78
C GLY A 12 -29.65 -7.17 8.22
N GLU A 13 -28.94 -8.08 7.54
CA GLU A 13 -28.85 -9.51 7.88
C GLU A 13 -27.61 -9.78 8.71
N ASP A 14 -26.45 -9.34 8.24
CA ASP A 14 -25.16 -9.44 8.94
C ASP A 14 -24.24 -8.28 8.52
N PRO A 15 -24.14 -7.19 9.31
CA PRO A 15 -23.32 -6.05 8.96
C PRO A 15 -21.82 -6.38 8.96
N VAL A 16 -21.37 -7.34 9.78
CA VAL A 16 -19.97 -7.73 9.88
C VAL A 16 -19.57 -8.55 8.66
N GLN A 17 -20.41 -9.52 8.26
CA GLN A 17 -20.14 -10.29 7.04
C GLN A 17 -20.18 -9.41 5.79
N HIS A 18 -21.09 -8.42 5.73
CA HIS A 18 -21.12 -7.46 4.61
C HIS A 18 -19.81 -6.67 4.47
N MET A 19 -19.22 -6.25 5.60
CA MET A 19 -17.90 -5.61 5.63
C MET A 19 -16.81 -6.57 5.12
N ILE A 20 -16.76 -7.80 5.65
CA ILE A 20 -15.78 -8.82 5.20
C ILE A 20 -15.87 -9.06 3.68
N ASP A 21 -17.08 -9.15 3.13
CA ASP A 21 -17.32 -9.35 1.70
C ASP A 21 -16.86 -8.14 0.89
N CYS A 22 -17.17 -6.92 1.35
CA CYS A 22 -16.77 -5.67 0.70
C CYS A 22 -15.24 -5.51 0.68
N GLY A 23 -14.59 -5.70 1.83
CA GLY A 23 -13.14 -5.52 1.96
C GLY A 23 -12.33 -6.45 1.04
N LYS A 24 -12.77 -7.72 0.88
CA LYS A 24 -12.19 -8.65 -0.12
C LYS A 24 -12.27 -8.12 -1.55
N ILE A 25 -13.37 -7.45 -1.89
CA ILE A 25 -13.58 -6.90 -3.23
C ILE A 25 -12.72 -5.64 -3.42
N VAL A 26 -12.68 -4.74 -2.44
CA VAL A 26 -11.85 -3.52 -2.44
C VAL A 26 -10.39 -3.88 -2.75
N THR A 27 -9.83 -4.87 -2.06
CA THR A 27 -8.47 -5.38 -2.30
C THR A 27 -8.33 -5.98 -3.70
N LYS A 28 -9.27 -6.85 -4.10
CA LYS A 28 -9.22 -7.51 -5.42
C LYS A 28 -9.25 -6.55 -6.60
N ILE A 29 -9.98 -5.44 -6.50
CA ILE A 29 -10.04 -4.42 -7.55
C ILE A 29 -8.95 -3.35 -7.43
N LYS A 30 -8.09 -3.44 -6.40
CA LYS A 30 -6.97 -2.53 -6.14
C LYS A 30 -7.39 -1.07 -6.02
N LEU A 31 -8.53 -0.84 -5.36
CA LEU A 31 -9.03 0.51 -5.11
C LEU A 31 -8.30 1.19 -3.93
N ASN A 32 -7.50 0.42 -3.21
CA ASN A 32 -6.86 0.83 -1.98
C ASN A 32 -5.48 0.18 -1.86
N ASN A 33 -4.64 0.77 -1.03
CA ASN A 33 -3.35 0.23 -0.59
C ASN A 33 -3.59 -0.83 0.54
N ILE A 34 -2.54 -1.47 1.08
CA ILE A 34 -2.71 -2.70 1.88
C ILE A 34 -3.37 -2.51 3.26
N THR A 35 -2.90 -1.54 4.05
CA THR A 35 -3.49 -1.15 5.37
C THR A 35 -4.41 0.04 5.28
N SER A 36 -4.42 0.69 4.15
CA SER A 36 -5.02 2.00 4.01
C SER A 36 -6.53 1.89 3.88
N GLY A 37 -7.24 3.02 3.86
CA GLY A 37 -8.70 3.04 3.79
C GLY A 37 -9.39 2.36 4.98
N ASN A 38 -10.71 2.45 5.00
CA ASN A 38 -11.54 1.88 6.05
C ASN A 38 -13.01 1.89 5.61
N GLU A 39 -13.81 1.10 6.30
CA GLU A 39 -15.24 1.03 6.02
C GLU A 39 -16.04 0.97 7.31
N SER A 40 -17.27 1.50 7.24
CA SER A 40 -18.21 1.41 8.34
C SER A 40 -19.66 1.30 7.87
N VAL A 41 -20.47 0.67 8.71
CA VAL A 41 -21.90 0.49 8.49
C VAL A 41 -22.69 0.74 9.77
N VAL A 42 -23.90 1.28 9.61
CA VAL A 42 -24.89 1.45 10.66
C VAL A 42 -26.22 0.90 10.16
N VAL A 43 -26.83 -0.01 10.91
CA VAL A 43 -28.22 -0.43 10.72
C VAL A 43 -29.13 0.59 11.42
N ASN A 44 -30.09 1.19 10.71
CA ASN A 44 -31.01 2.14 11.29
C ASN A 44 -32.18 1.42 11.99
N GLU A 45 -31.93 0.95 13.20
CA GLU A 45 -32.98 0.39 14.05
C GLU A 45 -33.97 1.48 14.47
N LYS A 46 -35.07 1.65 13.74
CA LYS A 46 -36.09 2.73 13.96
C LYS A 46 -36.64 2.80 15.38
N SER A 47 -36.52 1.72 16.16
CA SER A 47 -36.92 1.66 17.57
C SER A 47 -35.94 2.34 18.53
N LYS A 48 -34.74 2.70 18.07
CA LYS A 48 -33.66 3.31 18.84
C LYS A 48 -33.42 4.76 18.37
N PRO A 49 -33.08 5.69 19.28
CA PRO A 49 -32.58 7.00 18.89
C PRO A 49 -31.19 6.86 18.22
N ILE A 50 -30.85 7.80 17.32
CA ILE A 50 -29.63 7.75 16.49
C ILE A 50 -28.38 7.58 17.35
N GLU A 51 -28.31 8.26 18.49
CA GLU A 51 -27.15 8.24 19.39
C GLU A 51 -26.95 6.89 20.09
N LYS A 52 -27.90 5.95 19.98
CA LYS A 52 -27.81 4.59 20.51
C LYS A 52 -27.61 3.53 19.43
N LEU A 53 -27.52 3.93 18.16
CA LEU A 53 -27.19 3.02 17.09
C LEU A 53 -25.72 2.61 17.16
N THR A 54 -25.46 1.38 16.76
CA THR A 54 -24.11 0.82 16.65
C THR A 54 -23.56 1.12 15.26
N MET A 55 -22.38 1.74 15.23
CA MET A 55 -21.51 1.81 14.06
C MET A 55 -20.51 0.66 14.15
N TYR A 56 -20.54 -0.21 13.14
CA TYR A 56 -19.46 -1.17 12.91
C TYR A 56 -18.45 -0.49 12.01
N ILE A 57 -17.19 -0.49 12.40
CA ILE A 57 -16.09 0.15 11.67
C ILE A 57 -14.84 -0.71 11.75
N THR A 58 -14.00 -0.67 10.73
CA THR A 58 -12.72 -1.36 10.77
C THR A 58 -11.83 -0.84 11.92
N ARG A 59 -11.10 -1.76 12.55
CA ARG A 59 -10.09 -1.46 13.57
C ARG A 59 -8.91 -0.74 12.92
N SER A 60 -8.25 0.14 13.67
CA SER A 60 -6.99 0.73 13.24
C SER A 60 -5.96 -0.36 12.88
N GLY A 61 -5.38 -0.26 11.68
CA GLY A 61 -4.38 -1.20 11.16
C GLY A 61 -4.93 -2.49 10.53
N SER A 62 -6.25 -2.66 10.47
CA SER A 62 -6.87 -3.80 9.76
C SER A 62 -6.65 -3.72 8.26
N LYS A 63 -6.47 -4.87 7.61
CA LYS A 63 -6.43 -5.00 6.14
C LYS A 63 -7.84 -5.29 5.64
N LEU A 64 -8.38 -4.46 4.74
CA LEU A 64 -9.74 -4.68 4.20
C LEU A 64 -9.89 -6.07 3.56
N GLY A 65 -8.87 -6.60 2.92
CA GLY A 65 -8.91 -7.93 2.32
C GLY A 65 -9.02 -9.08 3.33
N HIS A 66 -8.71 -8.85 4.61
CA HIS A 66 -8.53 -9.87 5.67
C HIS A 66 -9.26 -9.46 6.97
N LEU A 67 -10.52 -9.04 6.84
CA LEU A 67 -11.38 -8.66 7.97
C LEU A 67 -12.03 -9.85 8.69
N ASP A 68 -11.73 -11.09 8.29
CA ASP A 68 -12.25 -12.31 8.89
C ASP A 68 -11.69 -12.60 10.29
N GLU A 69 -10.63 -11.89 10.69
CA GLU A 69 -10.14 -11.88 12.05
C GLU A 69 -11.18 -11.29 13.03
N PRO A 70 -11.51 -11.97 14.15
CA PRO A 70 -12.58 -11.53 15.07
C PRO A 70 -12.41 -10.13 15.66
N THR A 71 -11.21 -9.56 15.59
CA THR A 71 -10.90 -8.23 16.12
C THR A 71 -10.73 -7.16 15.04
N ALA A 72 -10.86 -7.51 13.75
CA ALA A 72 -10.63 -6.59 12.65
C ALA A 72 -11.73 -5.53 12.49
N ILE A 73 -12.91 -5.78 13.06
CA ILE A 73 -14.08 -4.88 13.06
C ILE A 73 -14.47 -4.57 14.51
N VAL A 74 -14.74 -3.29 14.78
CA VAL A 74 -15.09 -2.74 16.09
C VAL A 74 -16.50 -2.17 16.03
N GLY A 75 -17.33 -2.50 17.03
CA GLY A 75 -18.64 -1.88 17.22
C GLY A 75 -18.55 -0.74 18.24
N THR A 76 -18.93 0.47 17.85
CA THR A 76 -18.96 1.67 18.70
C THR A 76 -20.27 2.44 18.54
N SER A 77 -20.63 3.26 19.53
CA SER A 77 -21.86 4.05 19.51
C SER A 77 -21.74 5.32 18.65
N LEU A 78 -22.80 5.66 17.91
CA LEU A 78 -22.92 7.00 17.29
C LEU A 78 -23.09 8.14 18.34
N GLY A 79 -23.33 7.81 19.60
CA GLY A 79 -23.54 8.76 20.68
C GLY A 79 -22.25 9.25 21.33
N LYS A 80 -22.13 9.06 22.65
CA LYS A 80 -20.93 9.49 23.39
C LYS A 80 -19.75 8.59 23.08
N TYR A 81 -18.55 9.16 23.17
CA TYR A 81 -17.29 8.42 23.05
C TYR A 81 -17.30 7.22 24.02
N ASP A 82 -17.10 6.02 23.49
CA ASP A 82 -16.94 4.79 24.25
C ASP A 82 -15.51 4.24 24.14
N GLU A 83 -15.19 3.23 24.94
CA GLU A 83 -13.84 2.65 24.97
C GLU A 83 -13.43 2.03 23.63
N ASN A 84 -14.40 1.53 22.85
CA ASN A 84 -14.17 0.90 21.57
C ASN A 84 -13.69 1.89 20.50
N MET A 85 -14.03 3.18 20.64
CA MET A 85 -13.54 4.23 19.74
C MET A 85 -12.01 4.35 19.74
N THR A 86 -11.33 3.95 20.82
CA THR A 86 -9.84 3.91 20.86
C THR A 86 -9.23 2.80 20.01
N LEU A 87 -10.01 1.77 19.67
CA LEU A 87 -9.59 0.65 18.84
C LEU A 87 -9.97 0.87 17.37
N ALA A 88 -11.02 1.65 17.11
CA ALA A 88 -11.53 1.94 15.77
C ALA A 88 -10.48 2.65 14.89
N SER A 89 -10.75 2.72 13.58
CA SER A 89 -9.98 3.51 12.62
C SER A 89 -9.69 4.94 13.15
N SER A 90 -8.54 5.49 12.79
CA SER A 90 -8.19 6.89 13.07
C SER A 90 -9.19 7.89 12.47
N GLU A 91 -10.00 7.48 11.50
CA GLU A 91 -11.04 8.28 10.86
C GLU A 91 -12.44 8.01 11.43
N ALA A 92 -12.56 7.27 12.54
CA ALA A 92 -13.85 6.88 13.10
C ALA A 92 -14.76 8.05 13.47
N ASP A 93 -14.20 9.18 13.91
CA ASP A 93 -14.98 10.40 14.19
C ASP A 93 -15.60 10.99 12.92
N ILE A 94 -14.91 10.92 11.78
CA ILE A 94 -15.43 11.36 10.48
C ILE A 94 -16.61 10.46 10.06
N HIS A 95 -16.43 9.14 10.16
CA HIS A 95 -17.46 8.14 9.82
C HIS A 95 -18.72 8.31 10.68
N LYS A 96 -18.53 8.49 11.98
CA LYS A 96 -19.60 8.72 12.94
C LYS A 96 -20.43 9.95 12.57
N GLU A 97 -19.78 11.06 12.24
CA GLU A 97 -20.47 12.30 11.86
C GLU A 97 -21.17 12.18 10.50
N ILE A 98 -20.55 11.46 9.53
CA ILE A 98 -21.19 11.11 8.25
C ILE A 98 -22.49 10.35 8.50
N HIS A 99 -22.45 9.26 9.27
CA HIS A 99 -23.65 8.46 9.54
C HIS A 99 -24.72 9.26 10.27
N THR A 100 -24.32 10.03 11.29
CA THR A 100 -25.24 10.87 12.08
C THR A 100 -25.99 11.86 11.20
N LYS A 101 -25.28 12.66 10.38
CA LYS A 101 -25.92 13.63 9.48
C LYS A 101 -26.80 12.96 8.42
N ARG A 102 -26.34 11.84 7.84
CA ARG A 102 -27.12 11.12 6.81
C ARG A 102 -28.44 10.57 7.37
N LEU A 103 -28.41 9.97 8.55
CA LEU A 103 -29.61 9.43 9.21
C LEU A 103 -30.56 10.53 9.71
N GLN A 104 -30.03 11.66 10.19
CA GLN A 104 -30.85 12.82 10.57
C GLN A 104 -31.57 13.42 9.36
N LYS A 105 -30.88 13.53 8.23
CA LYS A 105 -31.42 14.12 7.01
C LYS A 105 -32.40 13.21 6.29
N ASN A 106 -32.14 11.90 6.31
CA ASN A 106 -32.99 10.88 5.68
C ASN A 106 -33.39 9.82 6.72
N PRO A 107 -34.37 10.11 7.60
CA PRO A 107 -34.78 9.19 8.66
C PRO A 107 -35.32 7.86 8.16
N ASP A 108 -35.76 7.80 6.90
CA ASP A 108 -36.31 6.61 6.25
C ASP A 108 -35.24 5.63 5.77
N LEU A 109 -33.96 6.00 5.73
CA LEU A 109 -32.87 5.07 5.39
C LEU A 109 -32.86 3.85 6.30
N GLU A 110 -32.81 2.64 5.73
CA GLU A 110 -32.72 1.39 6.51
C GLU A 110 -31.30 1.15 7.05
N SER A 111 -30.29 1.63 6.33
CA SER A 111 -28.89 1.59 6.74
C SER A 111 -28.10 2.75 6.16
N SER A 112 -26.92 2.98 6.74
CA SER A 112 -25.96 3.97 6.27
C SER A 112 -24.60 3.31 6.20
N ALA A 113 -23.95 3.36 5.04
CA ALA A 113 -22.62 2.81 4.79
C ALA A 113 -21.66 3.93 4.35
N CYS A 114 -20.39 3.77 4.71
CA CYS A 114 -19.29 4.67 4.37
C CYS A 114 -18.04 3.86 4.04
N LEU A 115 -17.38 4.16 2.92
CA LEU A 115 -16.11 3.56 2.50
C LEU A 115 -15.13 4.68 2.21
N HIS A 116 -13.94 4.62 2.81
CA HIS A 116 -12.78 5.39 2.41
C HIS A 116 -11.79 4.49 1.69
N ALA A 117 -11.31 4.93 0.53
CA ALA A 117 -10.33 4.20 -0.25
C ALA A 117 -9.29 5.14 -0.88
N HIS A 118 -8.05 4.65 -1.00
CA HIS A 118 -6.92 5.40 -1.55
C HIS A 118 -6.95 5.34 -3.09
N THR A 119 -7.92 6.04 -3.67
CA THR A 119 -8.17 6.17 -5.10
C THR A 119 -7.00 6.90 -5.80
N LEU A 120 -6.03 6.14 -6.28
CA LEU A 120 -4.75 6.63 -6.83
C LEU A 120 -4.93 7.72 -7.89
N HIS A 121 -5.73 7.46 -8.93
CA HIS A 121 -5.88 8.42 -10.03
C HIS A 121 -6.72 9.62 -9.61
N ALA A 122 -7.76 9.43 -8.78
CA ALA A 122 -8.57 10.54 -8.27
C ALA A 122 -7.73 11.47 -7.38
N ALA A 123 -6.93 10.91 -6.47
CA ALA A 123 -5.99 11.67 -5.65
C ALA A 123 -4.94 12.38 -6.52
N ALA A 124 -4.40 11.74 -7.56
CA ALA A 124 -3.40 12.34 -8.43
C ALA A 124 -3.93 13.57 -9.18
N LEU A 125 -5.19 13.58 -9.61
CA LEU A 125 -5.82 14.76 -10.23
C LEU A 125 -5.80 15.98 -9.30
N THR A 126 -5.86 15.75 -7.99
CA THR A 126 -5.88 16.87 -7.03
C THR A 126 -4.52 17.55 -6.84
N MET A 127 -3.43 16.93 -7.30
CA MET A 127 -2.06 17.47 -7.17
C MET A 127 -1.84 18.80 -7.92
N GLN A 128 -2.75 19.16 -8.83
CA GLN A 128 -2.73 20.48 -9.48
C GLN A 128 -3.15 21.62 -8.54
N HIS A 129 -3.89 21.30 -7.47
CA HIS A 129 -4.41 22.28 -6.51
C HIS A 129 -3.37 22.64 -5.47
N ARG A 130 -3.20 23.94 -5.21
CA ARG A 130 -2.01 24.46 -4.51
C ARG A 130 -2.24 24.82 -3.04
N GLY A 131 -3.43 24.57 -2.48
CA GLY A 131 -3.71 24.92 -1.09
C GLY A 131 -5.01 24.34 -0.53
N PRO A 132 -5.22 24.48 0.79
CA PRO A 132 -6.40 23.97 1.48
C PRO A 132 -7.66 24.70 1.02
N GLY A 133 -8.77 23.97 0.94
CA GLY A 133 -10.02 24.54 0.46
C GLY A 133 -11.03 23.52 -0.02
N LYS A 134 -12.14 24.04 -0.55
CA LYS A 134 -13.19 23.29 -1.25
C LYS A 134 -13.08 23.60 -2.72
N GLU A 135 -12.90 22.57 -3.53
CA GLU A 135 -12.88 22.64 -4.98
C GLU A 135 -13.84 21.59 -5.55
N GLU A 136 -14.01 21.58 -6.86
CA GLU A 136 -14.75 20.53 -7.56
C GLU A 136 -13.89 20.05 -8.74
N ILE A 137 -13.85 18.73 -8.94
CA ILE A 137 -13.35 18.16 -10.19
C ILE A 137 -14.57 17.87 -11.06
N ASP A 138 -14.63 18.55 -12.19
CA ASP A 138 -15.57 18.23 -13.26
C ASP A 138 -15.24 16.83 -13.78
N ILE A 139 -16.19 15.90 -13.69
CA ILE A 139 -16.06 14.57 -14.28
C ILE A 139 -16.92 14.52 -15.53
N PRO A 140 -16.30 14.57 -16.73
CA PRO A 140 -17.06 14.58 -17.96
C PRO A 140 -18.05 13.42 -18.04
N LYS A 141 -19.33 13.72 -18.33
CA LYS A 141 -20.41 12.72 -18.46
C LYS A 141 -20.09 11.55 -19.40
N LYS A 142 -19.18 11.76 -20.37
CA LYS A 142 -18.66 10.72 -21.28
C LYS A 142 -18.02 9.53 -20.55
N TYR A 143 -17.66 9.66 -19.28
CA TYR A 143 -17.05 8.59 -18.49
C TYR A 143 -18.04 7.77 -17.65
N GLN A 144 -19.35 7.90 -17.90
CA GLN A 144 -20.41 7.07 -17.28
C GLN A 144 -20.55 7.25 -15.75
N THR A 145 -20.29 8.45 -15.24
CA THR A 145 -20.39 8.80 -13.82
C THR A 145 -21.73 9.43 -13.44
N GLU A 146 -22.82 9.06 -14.12
CA GLU A 146 -24.16 9.62 -13.86
C GLU A 146 -24.57 9.46 -12.38
N ASN A 147 -24.12 8.36 -11.78
CA ASN A 147 -24.26 8.02 -10.38
C ASN A 147 -23.55 8.99 -9.40
N LEU A 148 -22.55 9.75 -9.88
CA LEU A 148 -21.76 10.72 -9.10
C LEU A 148 -22.25 12.16 -9.27
N GLY A 149 -23.29 12.43 -10.07
CA GLY A 149 -23.86 13.78 -10.23
C GLY A 149 -23.13 14.70 -11.21
N GLY A 150 -22.05 14.24 -11.85
CA GLY A 150 -21.34 14.95 -12.94
C GLY A 150 -20.19 15.88 -12.50
N SER A 151 -20.16 16.33 -11.26
CA SER A 151 -18.95 16.88 -10.61
C SER A 151 -18.76 16.17 -9.27
N VAL A 152 -17.52 15.97 -8.86
CA VAL A 152 -17.19 15.37 -7.56
C VAL A 152 -16.51 16.43 -6.70
N PRO A 153 -17.03 16.72 -5.49
CA PRO A 153 -16.40 17.64 -4.58
C PRO A 153 -14.99 17.18 -4.20
N VAL A 154 -14.08 18.14 -4.07
CA VAL A 154 -12.73 17.95 -3.55
C VAL A 154 -12.59 18.75 -2.27
N PHE A 155 -12.06 18.13 -1.24
CA PHE A 155 -11.66 18.81 -0.02
C PHE A 155 -10.18 18.58 0.25
N ILE A 156 -9.44 19.68 0.43
CA ILE A 156 -8.01 19.65 0.78
C ILE A 156 -7.88 20.18 2.21
N SER A 157 -7.55 19.28 3.14
CA SER A 157 -7.36 19.64 4.56
C SER A 157 -6.17 20.57 4.74
N GLN A 158 -6.26 21.44 5.74
CA GLN A 158 -5.14 22.27 6.21
C GLN A 158 -4.08 21.47 6.99
N TYR A 159 -4.49 20.37 7.61
CA TYR A 159 -3.69 19.64 8.60
C TYR A 159 -3.46 18.16 8.24
N GLY A 160 -4.03 17.69 7.13
CA GLY A 160 -3.85 16.32 6.63
C GLY A 160 -4.96 15.36 7.01
N SER A 161 -4.67 14.06 6.92
CA SER A 161 -5.64 12.99 7.16
C SER A 161 -6.08 12.95 8.63
N GLY A 162 -7.36 12.65 8.87
CA GLY A 162 -7.95 12.55 10.21
C GLY A 162 -8.06 13.87 10.99
N ALA A 163 -7.85 15.01 10.34
CA ALA A 163 -7.85 16.32 10.99
C ALA A 163 -9.26 16.81 11.37
N ALA A 164 -9.34 17.69 12.39
CA ALA A 164 -10.61 18.24 12.87
C ALA A 164 -11.39 19.00 11.80
N ASP A 165 -10.71 19.60 10.83
CA ASP A 165 -11.35 20.28 9.69
C ASP A 165 -12.00 19.27 8.72
N MET A 166 -11.49 18.04 8.61
CA MET A 166 -12.16 16.96 7.88
C MET A 166 -13.46 16.56 8.58
N THR A 167 -13.44 16.35 9.90
CA THR A 167 -14.63 15.98 10.68
C THR A 167 -15.74 17.04 10.60
N GLU A 168 -15.39 18.31 10.44
CA GLU A 168 -16.37 19.39 10.21
C GLU A 168 -16.92 19.41 8.78
N ASN A 169 -16.04 19.29 7.77
CA ASN A 169 -16.39 19.60 6.38
C ASN A 169 -16.82 18.37 5.56
N VAL A 170 -16.17 17.22 5.73
CA VAL A 170 -16.42 16.00 4.95
C VAL A 170 -17.86 15.51 5.15
N PRO A 171 -18.39 15.40 6.40
CA PRO A 171 -19.77 14.96 6.62
C PRO A 171 -20.82 15.90 6.02
N GLU A 172 -20.57 17.22 6.02
CA GLU A 172 -21.50 18.20 5.45
C GLU A 172 -21.60 18.08 3.92
N ILE A 173 -20.46 17.84 3.26
CA ILE A 173 -20.41 17.62 1.81
C ILE A 173 -21.10 16.29 1.45
N LEU A 174 -20.77 15.20 2.16
CA LEU A 174 -21.34 13.87 1.93
C LEU A 174 -22.82 13.75 2.31
N ALA A 175 -23.37 14.70 3.08
CA ALA A 175 -24.81 14.75 3.31
C ALA A 175 -25.60 15.03 2.01
N ASN A 176 -24.97 15.57 0.98
CA ASN A 176 -25.58 15.92 -0.30
C ASN A 176 -24.96 15.21 -1.50
N ASN A 177 -23.80 14.57 -1.33
CA ASN A 177 -23.02 14.01 -2.43
C ASN A 177 -22.70 12.54 -2.18
N PRO A 178 -22.74 11.69 -3.22
CA PRO A 178 -22.46 10.25 -3.11
C PRO A 178 -20.98 9.95 -2.80
N GLY A 179 -20.09 10.90 -3.07
CA GLY A 179 -18.68 10.79 -2.75
C GLY A 179 -17.97 12.14 -2.75
N ILE A 180 -16.73 12.13 -2.26
CA ILE A 180 -15.83 13.28 -2.16
C ILE A 180 -14.38 12.79 -2.29
N ILE A 181 -13.54 13.57 -2.97
CA ILE A 181 -12.08 13.34 -2.98
C ILE A 181 -11.44 14.13 -1.84
N ILE A 182 -10.62 13.46 -1.04
CA ILE A 182 -9.70 14.10 -0.10
C ILE A 182 -8.38 14.32 -0.84
N GLY A 183 -8.04 15.58 -1.05
CA GLY A 183 -6.89 15.98 -1.84
C GLY A 183 -5.60 15.30 -1.38
N HIS A 184 -4.85 14.78 -2.35
CA HIS A 184 -3.56 14.11 -2.16
C HIS A 184 -3.61 12.85 -1.28
N HIS A 185 -4.79 12.27 -1.04
CA HIS A 185 -4.96 11.15 -0.13
C HIS A 185 -5.84 10.03 -0.69
N GLY A 186 -7.10 10.31 -1.02
CA GLY A 186 -8.06 9.28 -1.41
C GLY A 186 -9.47 9.84 -1.55
N ALA A 187 -10.48 9.00 -1.38
CA ALA A 187 -11.88 9.41 -1.51
C ALA A 187 -12.81 8.66 -0.56
N PHE A 188 -13.85 9.36 -0.11
CA PHE A 188 -14.96 8.78 0.64
C PHE A 188 -16.17 8.59 -0.28
N GLY A 189 -16.82 7.44 -0.16
CA GLY A 189 -18.09 7.11 -0.80
C GLY A 189 -19.15 6.75 0.25
N VAL A 190 -20.38 7.18 0.03
CA VAL A 190 -21.50 6.95 0.96
C VAL A 190 -22.72 6.38 0.26
N GLY A 191 -23.37 5.41 0.89
CA GLY A 191 -24.49 4.66 0.32
C GLY A 191 -25.42 4.08 1.39
N GLU A 192 -26.52 3.45 0.98
CA GLU A 192 -27.32 2.63 1.90
C GLU A 192 -26.57 1.34 2.25
N ASP A 193 -25.71 0.87 1.34
CA ASP A 193 -24.83 -0.27 1.51
C ASP A 193 -23.40 0.02 0.99
N LEU A 194 -22.44 -0.82 1.41
CA LEU A 194 -21.04 -0.72 0.94
C LEU A 194 -20.87 -1.05 -0.55
N GLU A 195 -21.77 -1.79 -1.18
CA GLU A 195 -21.68 -2.08 -2.62
C GLU A 195 -21.91 -0.80 -3.44
N ILE A 196 -22.85 0.04 -3.01
CA ILE A 196 -23.09 1.37 -3.55
C ILE A 196 -21.86 2.25 -3.36
N CYS A 197 -21.28 2.27 -2.15
CA CYS A 197 -20.05 3.04 -1.88
C CYS A 197 -18.91 2.59 -2.81
N LEU A 198 -18.70 1.28 -2.90
CA LEU A 198 -17.68 0.66 -3.74
C LEU A 198 -17.87 1.04 -5.21
N ARG A 199 -19.10 0.98 -5.72
CA ARG A 199 -19.42 1.36 -7.10
C ARG A 199 -19.10 2.82 -7.36
N TYR A 200 -19.46 3.73 -6.45
CA TYR A 200 -19.13 5.15 -6.58
C TYR A 200 -17.63 5.41 -6.63
N LEU A 201 -16.85 4.79 -5.74
CA LEU A 201 -15.40 4.97 -5.72
C LEU A 201 -14.71 4.29 -6.91
N ALA A 202 -15.19 3.13 -7.35
CA ALA A 202 -14.67 2.46 -8.54
C ALA A 202 -14.96 3.26 -9.83
N ASP A 203 -16.18 3.80 -9.96
CA ASP A 203 -16.55 4.67 -11.09
C ASP A 203 -15.72 5.96 -11.08
N LEU A 204 -15.49 6.55 -9.90
CA LEU A 204 -14.63 7.72 -9.71
C LEU A 204 -13.18 7.45 -10.14
N GLU A 205 -12.61 6.33 -9.69
CA GLU A 205 -11.23 5.96 -10.00
C GLU A 205 -11.05 5.66 -11.50
N ASP A 206 -11.97 4.91 -12.10
CA ASP A 206 -11.95 4.62 -13.54
C ASP A 206 -12.14 5.88 -14.39
N ALA A 207 -13.02 6.79 -13.98
CA ALA A 207 -13.18 8.09 -14.63
C ALA A 207 -11.92 8.96 -14.50
N SER A 208 -11.31 9.00 -13.32
CA SER A 208 -10.09 9.77 -13.05
C SER A 208 -8.93 9.25 -13.89
N LYS A 209 -8.79 7.93 -14.01
CA LYS A 209 -7.81 7.29 -14.91
C LYS A 209 -7.99 7.71 -16.37
N LYS A 210 -9.24 7.80 -16.85
CA LYS A 210 -9.52 8.27 -18.22
C LYS A 210 -9.26 9.77 -18.38
N ILE A 211 -9.52 10.59 -17.36
CA ILE A 211 -9.18 12.02 -17.36
C ILE A 211 -7.66 12.19 -17.43
N ILE A 212 -6.89 11.51 -16.58
CA ILE A 212 -5.42 11.52 -16.62
C ILE A 212 -4.96 11.11 -18.01
N SER A 213 -5.45 9.99 -18.55
CA SER A 213 -5.12 9.57 -19.91
C SER A 213 -5.39 10.69 -20.93
N ASP A 214 -6.52 11.38 -20.88
CA ASP A 214 -6.81 12.49 -21.79
C ASP A 214 -5.85 13.69 -21.60
N LEU A 215 -5.49 14.02 -20.35
CA LEU A 215 -4.53 15.07 -20.02
C LEU A 215 -3.11 14.73 -20.46
N THR A 216 -2.74 13.45 -20.44
CA THR A 216 -1.42 12.97 -20.88
C THR A 216 -1.26 12.90 -22.40
N ILE A 217 -2.33 13.09 -23.20
CA ILE A 217 -2.29 13.03 -24.67
C ILE A 217 -1.99 14.43 -25.25
N PRO A 218 -0.77 14.72 -25.73
CA PRO A 218 -0.38 16.08 -26.13
C PRO A 218 -0.72 16.38 -27.61
N GLU A 219 -1.83 15.84 -28.13
CA GLU A 219 -2.19 15.78 -29.56
C GLU A 219 -1.39 14.83 -30.48
N LYS A 220 -0.40 14.08 -29.98
CA LYS A 220 0.24 12.95 -30.70
C LYS A 220 1.40 12.36 -29.88
N ARG A 221 1.48 11.04 -29.70
CA ARG A 221 2.80 10.35 -29.66
C ARG A 221 3.53 10.43 -31.04
N LYS A 222 3.37 11.49 -31.84
CA LYS A 222 4.18 11.71 -33.06
C LYS A 222 5.44 12.41 -32.62
N LYS A 223 6.55 11.70 -32.83
CA LYS A 223 7.88 11.92 -32.26
C LYS A 223 8.01 11.32 -30.86
N ILE A 224 7.89 9.99 -30.77
CA ILE A 224 8.90 9.28 -29.97
C ILE A 224 10.20 9.46 -30.76
N ASP A 225 10.91 10.52 -30.40
CA ASP A 225 12.29 10.73 -30.75
C ASP A 225 13.09 9.82 -29.81
N ASN A 226 13.59 8.70 -30.32
CA ASN A 226 14.49 7.80 -29.57
C ASN A 226 15.89 8.42 -29.34
N ARG A 227 15.98 9.76 -29.29
CA ARG A 227 17.23 10.44 -28.93
C ARG A 227 17.43 10.34 -27.43
N VAL A 228 18.17 9.29 -27.07
CA VAL A 228 19.01 9.26 -25.88
C VAL A 228 19.77 10.60 -25.80
N PRO A 229 19.80 11.30 -24.65
CA PRO A 229 20.56 12.53 -24.50
C PRO A 229 22.02 12.37 -24.93
N ASP A 230 22.50 13.28 -25.78
CA ASP A 230 23.92 13.35 -26.15
C ASP A 230 24.76 13.53 -24.87
N GLY A 231 25.55 12.51 -24.54
CA GLY A 231 26.29 12.37 -23.28
C GLY A 231 26.30 10.93 -22.75
N TRP A 232 25.36 10.09 -23.19
CA TRP A 232 25.32 8.65 -22.89
C TRP A 232 26.01 7.82 -23.98
N GLN A 233 27.30 8.08 -24.23
CA GLN A 233 28.13 7.19 -25.05
C GLN A 233 29.03 6.34 -24.14
N ASN A 234 28.63 5.08 -24.00
CA ASN A 234 29.44 3.89 -23.76
C ASN A 234 30.76 4.05 -22.98
N LYS A 235 30.70 3.69 -21.69
CA LYS A 235 31.73 2.88 -21.04
C LYS A 235 31.11 1.63 -20.41
N TYR A 236 30.43 0.84 -21.23
CA TYR A 236 30.36 -0.60 -20.99
C TYR A 236 30.80 -1.27 -22.28
N SER A 237 32.06 -1.66 -22.31
CA SER A 237 32.49 -2.71 -23.23
C SER A 237 31.69 -3.95 -22.85
N VAL A 238 30.75 -4.35 -23.70
CA VAL A 238 30.34 -5.76 -23.75
C VAL A 238 31.61 -6.51 -24.14
N ALA A 239 32.32 -7.02 -23.13
CA ALA A 239 33.40 -7.94 -23.36
C ALA A 239 32.79 -9.14 -24.07
N GLY A 240 33.30 -9.43 -25.27
CA GLY A 240 32.99 -10.66 -25.97
C GLY A 240 33.16 -11.83 -25.02
N SER A 241 32.28 -12.81 -25.15
CA SER A 241 32.35 -14.08 -24.44
C SER A 241 33.68 -14.79 -24.73
N SER A 242 34.71 -14.46 -23.95
CA SER A 242 35.75 -15.40 -23.60
C SER A 242 35.28 -16.04 -22.30
N GLY A 243 35.02 -17.34 -22.34
CA GLY A 243 34.51 -18.11 -21.22
C GLY A 243 35.33 -17.87 -19.95
N SER A 244 34.79 -17.05 -19.06
CA SER A 244 35.00 -17.19 -17.63
C SER A 244 33.77 -17.90 -17.11
N GLU A 245 33.97 -19.08 -16.54
CA GLU A 245 32.97 -19.76 -15.73
C GLU A 245 32.42 -18.72 -14.74
N GLY A 246 31.13 -18.38 -14.88
CA GLY A 246 30.43 -17.67 -13.81
C GLY A 246 30.48 -18.51 -12.54
N PRO A 247 30.25 -17.95 -11.34
CA PRO A 247 30.06 -18.78 -10.16
C PRO A 247 28.99 -19.80 -10.52
N GLU A 248 29.33 -21.10 -10.39
CA GLU A 248 28.47 -22.20 -10.79
C GLU A 248 27.04 -21.91 -10.29
N THR A 249 26.12 -21.62 -11.21
CA THR A 249 24.68 -21.76 -10.96
C THR A 249 24.44 -23.27 -10.90
N GLY A 250 24.92 -23.90 -9.83
CA GLY A 250 24.62 -25.29 -9.55
C GLY A 250 23.12 -25.39 -9.42
N GLU A 251 22.46 -26.03 -10.38
CA GLU A 251 21.08 -26.47 -10.18
C GLU A 251 21.06 -27.27 -8.87
N MET A 252 20.39 -26.73 -7.86
CA MET A 252 20.29 -27.40 -6.57
C MET A 252 19.53 -28.70 -6.74
N THR A 253 20.08 -29.79 -6.20
CA THR A 253 19.32 -31.02 -6.08
C THR A 253 18.18 -30.80 -5.08
N PRO A 254 17.02 -31.46 -5.25
CA PRO A 254 15.96 -31.46 -4.26
C PRO A 254 16.45 -31.77 -2.83
N GLU A 255 17.49 -32.61 -2.68
CA GLU A 255 18.07 -32.95 -1.38
C GLU A 255 18.74 -31.75 -0.69
N THR A 256 19.36 -30.85 -1.46
CA THR A 256 20.01 -29.65 -0.91
C THR A 256 18.96 -28.68 -0.37
N ILE A 257 17.89 -28.42 -1.14
CA ILE A 257 16.76 -27.58 -0.73
C ILE A 257 16.12 -28.14 0.55
N GLU A 258 15.89 -29.45 0.56
CA GLU A 258 15.26 -30.14 1.68
C GLU A 258 16.12 -30.09 2.95
N SER A 259 17.46 -30.10 2.82
CA SER A 259 18.37 -29.99 3.97
C SER A 259 18.30 -28.64 4.70
N TYR A 260 18.07 -27.54 3.97
CA TYR A 260 17.91 -26.20 4.57
C TYR A 260 16.49 -25.97 5.11
N ALA A 261 15.47 -26.51 4.45
CA ALA A 261 14.09 -26.41 4.92
C ALA A 261 13.85 -27.21 6.21
N LYS A 262 14.52 -28.36 6.38
CA LYS A 262 14.30 -29.28 7.51
C LYS A 262 15.12 -28.99 8.77
N LYS A 263 16.03 -28.02 8.75
CA LYS A 263 16.95 -27.77 9.89
C LYS A 263 16.24 -27.38 11.20
N ASP A 264 14.97 -26.98 11.15
CA ASP A 264 14.21 -26.55 12.33
C ASP A 264 12.68 -26.77 12.20
N GLU A 265 12.22 -27.73 11.39
CA GLU A 265 10.78 -28.02 11.21
C GLU A 265 10.07 -28.42 12.52
N ASP A 266 10.84 -28.94 13.50
CA ASP A 266 10.37 -29.31 14.83
C ASP A 266 10.37 -28.12 15.83
N SER A 267 10.78 -26.92 15.41
CA SER A 267 10.66 -25.71 16.22
C SER A 267 9.19 -25.42 16.50
N LYS A 268 8.89 -25.10 17.77
CA LYS A 268 7.55 -24.66 18.20
C LYS A 268 7.03 -23.49 17.33
N TYR A 269 7.92 -22.66 16.80
CA TYR A 269 7.57 -21.43 16.07
C TYR A 269 7.44 -21.61 14.56
N TYR A 270 7.92 -22.71 13.98
CA TYR A 270 8.02 -22.85 12.52
C TYR A 270 6.67 -22.70 11.82
N ASN A 271 5.61 -23.32 12.35
CA ASN A 271 4.28 -23.25 11.74
C ASN A 271 3.67 -21.85 11.83
N GLU A 272 3.95 -21.10 12.90
CA GLU A 272 3.47 -19.73 13.09
C GLU A 272 4.15 -18.80 12.07
N ILE A 273 5.48 -18.89 11.95
CA ILE A 273 6.27 -18.12 10.98
C ILE A 273 5.85 -18.48 9.54
N PHE A 274 5.66 -19.76 9.25
CA PHE A 274 5.21 -20.19 7.93
C PHE A 274 3.82 -19.61 7.59
N SER A 275 2.89 -19.52 8.56
CA SER A 275 1.59 -18.88 8.33
C SER A 275 1.76 -17.39 8.03
N GLU A 276 2.56 -16.67 8.84
CA GLU A 276 2.84 -15.25 8.67
C GLU A 276 3.48 -14.95 7.30
N PHE A 277 4.44 -15.79 6.87
CA PHE A 277 5.09 -15.67 5.57
C PHE A 277 4.12 -15.94 4.43
N ARG A 278 3.26 -16.95 4.56
CA ARG A 278 2.28 -17.29 3.52
C ARG A 278 1.22 -16.20 3.37
N GLU A 279 0.73 -15.65 4.48
CA GLU A 279 -0.22 -14.53 4.48
C GLU A 279 0.42 -13.27 3.87
N THR A 280 1.61 -12.90 4.33
CA THR A 280 2.33 -11.74 3.77
C THR A 280 2.71 -11.96 2.30
N GLY A 281 3.04 -13.18 1.90
CA GLY A 281 3.33 -13.53 0.52
C GLY A 281 2.10 -13.40 -0.39
N GLN A 282 0.91 -13.75 0.11
CA GLN A 282 -0.33 -13.53 -0.62
C GLN A 282 -0.61 -12.03 -0.81
N ASP A 283 -0.43 -11.22 0.24
CA ASP A 283 -0.54 -9.76 0.13
C ASP A 283 0.44 -9.22 -0.93
N LEU A 284 1.71 -9.62 -0.86
CA LEU A 284 2.75 -9.22 -1.80
C LEU A 284 2.35 -9.52 -3.26
N ALA A 285 1.74 -10.68 -3.50
CA ALA A 285 1.22 -11.08 -4.81
C ALA A 285 0.00 -10.24 -5.25
N ASP A 286 -0.98 -10.03 -4.36
CA ASP A 286 -2.20 -9.27 -4.65
C ASP A 286 -1.88 -7.81 -5.02
N PHE A 287 -0.85 -7.23 -4.40
CA PHE A 287 -0.37 -5.87 -4.63
C PHE A 287 0.76 -5.75 -5.66
N GLU A 288 1.18 -6.86 -6.29
CA GLU A 288 2.22 -6.89 -7.34
C GLU A 288 3.57 -6.29 -6.90
N MET A 289 3.96 -6.54 -5.65
CA MET A 289 5.16 -5.95 -5.04
C MET A 289 6.48 -6.67 -5.40
N ASP A 290 6.41 -7.85 -6.05
CA ASP A 290 7.58 -8.55 -6.61
C ASP A 290 7.26 -9.22 -7.95
N PRO A 291 7.33 -8.47 -9.07
CA PRO A 291 7.09 -9.03 -10.40
C PRO A 291 8.25 -9.90 -10.93
N TYR A 292 9.42 -9.93 -10.28
CA TYR A 292 10.66 -10.51 -10.86
C TYR A 292 11.30 -11.64 -10.04
N SER A 293 10.65 -12.11 -8.97
CA SER A 293 11.04 -13.25 -8.14
C SER A 293 12.45 -13.17 -7.53
N ARG A 294 12.93 -11.95 -7.26
CA ARG A 294 14.22 -11.69 -6.59
C ARG A 294 14.07 -11.22 -5.15
N SER A 295 12.85 -11.21 -4.62
CA SER A 295 12.59 -10.71 -3.28
C SER A 295 12.81 -11.75 -2.19
N ALA A 296 13.03 -11.28 -0.97
CA ALA A 296 13.21 -12.11 0.20
C ALA A 296 12.47 -11.55 1.41
N LEU A 297 11.81 -12.44 2.16
CA LEU A 297 11.23 -12.14 3.47
C LEU A 297 12.03 -12.91 4.52
N SER A 298 12.36 -12.25 5.64
CA SER A 298 12.98 -12.93 6.79
C SER A 298 12.40 -12.51 8.13
N HIS A 299 12.50 -13.43 9.09
CA HIS A 299 12.21 -13.22 10.49
C HIS A 299 13.33 -13.85 11.32
N ARG A 300 13.92 -13.08 12.24
CA ARG A 300 14.91 -13.55 13.21
C ARG A 300 14.26 -13.78 14.57
N ILE A 301 14.45 -14.99 15.12
CA ILE A 301 14.10 -15.32 16.51
C ILE A 301 15.34 -15.79 17.24
N GLY A 302 15.84 -14.95 18.15
CA GLY A 302 17.08 -15.21 18.88
C GLY A 302 18.26 -15.34 17.91
N ASN A 303 18.80 -16.56 17.79
CA ASN A 303 19.91 -16.86 16.89
C ASN A 303 19.49 -17.56 15.60
N SER A 304 18.20 -17.84 15.38
CA SER A 304 17.69 -18.44 14.15
C SER A 304 17.20 -17.34 13.20
N ILE A 305 17.54 -17.44 11.92
CA ILE A 305 16.93 -16.67 10.82
C ILE A 305 16.09 -17.62 9.97
N TYR A 306 14.82 -17.27 9.80
CA TYR A 306 13.90 -17.89 8.86
C TYR A 306 13.82 -16.98 7.64
N ILE A 307 14.09 -17.48 6.44
CA ILE A 307 14.10 -16.68 5.20
C ILE A 307 13.46 -17.43 4.04
N THR A 308 12.80 -16.73 3.14
CA THR A 308 12.34 -17.34 1.88
C THR A 308 13.51 -17.70 0.97
N ARG A 309 13.39 -18.83 0.29
CA ARG A 309 14.28 -19.21 -0.81
C ARG A 309 14.17 -18.19 -1.96
N ALA A 310 15.26 -17.97 -2.69
CA ALA A 310 15.25 -17.15 -3.89
C ALA A 310 14.35 -17.77 -4.99
N GLY A 311 13.65 -16.92 -5.75
CA GLY A 311 12.82 -17.36 -6.88
C GLY A 311 11.54 -18.09 -6.47
N VAL A 312 11.06 -17.90 -5.24
CA VAL A 312 9.79 -18.49 -4.80
C VAL A 312 8.60 -17.74 -5.37
N ASP A 313 7.48 -18.45 -5.50
CA ASP A 313 6.18 -17.84 -5.78
C ASP A 313 5.53 -17.46 -4.45
N PHE A 314 5.50 -16.15 -4.15
CA PHE A 314 4.92 -15.64 -2.91
C PHE A 314 3.42 -15.94 -2.79
N SER A 315 2.70 -16.11 -3.91
CA SER A 315 1.29 -16.48 -3.91
C SER A 315 1.04 -17.94 -3.50
N ASN A 316 2.10 -18.77 -3.47
CA ASN A 316 1.98 -20.19 -3.20
C ASN A 316 3.20 -20.74 -2.44
N LEU A 317 3.55 -20.09 -1.33
CA LEU A 317 4.65 -20.54 -0.47
C LEU A 317 4.35 -21.90 0.17
N GLY A 318 5.26 -22.86 -0.04
CA GLY A 318 5.28 -24.13 0.68
C GLY A 318 6.29 -24.12 1.82
N LYS A 319 6.17 -25.06 2.76
CA LYS A 319 7.15 -25.18 3.86
C LYS A 319 8.59 -25.34 3.36
N LYS A 320 8.79 -26.06 2.26
CA LYS A 320 10.09 -26.26 1.60
C LYS A 320 10.76 -24.96 1.12
N ASP A 321 9.98 -23.88 1.01
CA ASP A 321 10.43 -22.58 0.51
C ASP A 321 10.93 -21.68 1.65
N ILE A 322 10.84 -22.12 2.90
CA ILE A 322 11.39 -21.43 4.07
C ILE A 322 12.68 -22.12 4.50
N PHE A 323 13.79 -21.39 4.44
CA PHE A 323 15.09 -21.86 4.90
C PHE A 323 15.38 -21.35 6.31
N VAL A 324 16.05 -22.19 7.10
CA VAL A 324 16.42 -21.85 8.47
C VAL A 324 17.91 -22.06 8.67
N PHE A 325 18.58 -21.04 9.20
CA PHE A 325 20.00 -21.07 9.55
C PHE A 325 20.27 -20.26 10.81
N LYS A 326 21.45 -20.44 11.41
CA LYS A 326 21.86 -19.68 12.59
C LYS A 326 22.65 -18.43 12.19
N MET A 327 22.55 -17.36 12.98
CA MET A 327 23.44 -16.20 12.83
C MET A 327 24.91 -16.65 12.76
N GLY A 328 25.64 -16.12 11.80
CA GLY A 328 27.01 -16.49 11.44
C GLY A 328 27.11 -17.54 10.33
N GLU A 329 26.00 -18.20 9.96
CA GLU A 329 25.95 -19.19 8.87
C GLU A 329 25.49 -18.56 7.53
N GLY A 330 25.05 -17.30 7.52
CA GLY A 330 24.47 -16.65 6.33
C GLY A 330 25.44 -16.61 5.14
N LYS A 331 26.74 -16.42 5.39
CA LYS A 331 27.79 -16.46 4.35
C LYS A 331 28.01 -17.84 3.73
N GLU A 332 27.61 -18.91 4.42
CA GLU A 332 27.69 -20.27 3.87
C GLU A 332 26.54 -20.56 2.89
N ILE A 333 25.51 -19.72 2.87
CA ILE A 333 24.39 -19.81 1.94
C ILE A 333 24.73 -19.03 0.68
N ARG A 334 24.90 -19.76 -0.43
CA ARG A 334 25.34 -19.16 -1.71
C ARG A 334 24.35 -18.09 -2.20
N PRO A 335 24.84 -16.96 -2.74
CA PRO A 335 24.04 -16.05 -3.54
C PRO A 335 23.30 -16.81 -4.67
N GLY A 336 21.99 -16.62 -4.79
CA GLY A 336 21.12 -17.37 -5.70
C GLY A 336 20.33 -18.51 -5.04
N ILE A 337 20.66 -18.88 -3.79
CA ILE A 337 19.87 -19.80 -2.96
C ILE A 337 18.86 -18.99 -2.11
N CYS A 338 19.33 -17.97 -1.40
CA CYS A 338 18.55 -16.90 -0.77
C CYS A 338 19.49 -15.72 -0.45
N GLU A 339 18.93 -14.60 0.03
CA GLU A 339 19.69 -13.40 0.42
C GLU A 339 20.13 -13.42 1.89
N GLY A 340 20.39 -14.62 2.43
CA GLY A 340 20.66 -14.84 3.85
C GLY A 340 21.81 -13.98 4.40
N TRP A 341 22.89 -13.81 3.64
CA TRP A 341 24.05 -12.99 4.03
C TRP A 341 23.74 -11.48 4.12
N VAL A 342 22.84 -10.95 3.28
CA VAL A 342 22.41 -9.54 3.34
C VAL A 342 21.54 -9.31 4.57
N HIS A 343 20.55 -10.18 4.78
CA HIS A 343 19.64 -10.10 5.91
C HIS A 343 20.39 -10.30 7.24
N GLU A 344 21.35 -11.25 7.29
CA GLU A 344 22.22 -11.46 8.45
C GLU A 344 23.03 -10.20 8.77
N ARG A 345 23.64 -9.55 7.78
CA ARG A 345 24.37 -8.28 7.97
C ARG A 345 23.48 -7.19 8.57
N ILE A 346 22.25 -7.04 8.08
CA ILE A 346 21.29 -6.07 8.63
C ILE A 346 20.93 -6.42 10.07
N TYR A 347 20.68 -7.70 10.37
CA TYR A 347 20.39 -8.17 11.73
C TYR A 347 21.57 -8.02 12.71
N GLU A 348 22.82 -7.95 12.22
CA GLU A 348 23.99 -7.71 13.06
C GLU A 348 24.08 -6.27 13.55
N GLU A 349 23.70 -5.30 12.72
CA GLU A 349 23.83 -3.87 13.02
C GLU A 349 22.53 -3.24 13.55
N MET A 350 21.41 -3.68 13.01
CA MET A 350 20.11 -3.09 13.29
C MET A 350 19.39 -3.91 14.34
N SER A 351 18.82 -3.22 15.34
CA SER A 351 17.78 -3.84 16.15
C SER A 351 16.53 -3.95 15.29
N THR A 352 16.31 -5.12 14.70
CA THR A 352 15.11 -5.49 13.95
C THR A 352 14.84 -6.99 14.08
N SER A 353 13.57 -7.39 13.91
CA SER A 353 13.14 -8.79 13.93
C SER A 353 12.73 -9.27 12.53
N TYR A 354 12.26 -8.36 11.69
CA TYR A 354 11.74 -8.65 10.36
C TYR A 354 12.46 -7.82 9.30
N ILE A 355 12.68 -8.43 8.14
CA ILE A 355 13.26 -7.76 6.98
C ILE A 355 12.51 -8.23 5.73
N ALA A 356 12.14 -7.29 4.88
CA ALA A 356 11.74 -7.57 3.51
C ALA A 356 12.66 -6.85 2.54
N HIS A 357 13.15 -7.54 1.52
CA HIS A 357 13.73 -6.94 0.34
C HIS A 357 12.80 -7.23 -0.83
N LEU A 358 12.19 -6.19 -1.39
CA LEU A 358 11.27 -6.29 -2.51
C LEU A 358 11.78 -5.48 -3.70
N VAL A 359 11.28 -5.79 -4.90
CA VAL A 359 11.60 -5.03 -6.12
C VAL A 359 10.34 -4.45 -6.77
N PRO A 360 9.63 -3.51 -6.12
CA PRO A 360 8.41 -2.94 -6.68
C PRO A 360 8.74 -2.08 -7.91
N GLU A 361 7.92 -2.13 -8.95
CA GLU A 361 8.28 -1.63 -10.28
C GLU A 361 8.57 -0.12 -10.31
N TYR A 362 7.64 0.69 -9.76
CA TYR A 362 7.70 2.14 -9.93
C TYR A 362 8.80 2.75 -9.07
N SER A 363 8.84 2.41 -7.79
CA SER A 363 9.82 2.89 -6.82
C SER A 363 11.24 2.42 -7.13
N THR A 364 11.43 1.16 -7.54
CA THR A 364 12.75 0.67 -7.98
C THR A 364 13.23 1.45 -9.20
N ARG A 365 12.36 1.68 -10.20
CA ARG A 365 12.72 2.48 -11.38
C ARG A 365 13.02 3.93 -11.03
N TYR A 366 12.20 4.54 -10.18
CA TYR A 366 12.35 5.94 -9.76
C TYR A 366 13.63 6.16 -8.97
N SER A 367 14.06 5.19 -8.17
CA SER A 367 15.33 5.22 -7.41
C SER A 367 16.56 5.48 -8.30
N ILE A 368 16.50 5.12 -9.59
CA ILE A 368 17.59 5.32 -10.56
C ILE A 368 17.89 6.81 -10.78
N HIS A 369 16.89 7.67 -10.69
CA HIS A 369 17.00 9.08 -11.08
C HIS A 369 16.52 10.09 -10.03
N CYS A 370 15.97 9.65 -8.90
CA CYS A 370 15.45 10.55 -7.86
C CYS A 370 16.53 11.25 -7.02
N GLY A 371 17.79 10.82 -7.11
CA GLY A 371 18.90 11.35 -6.32
C GLY A 371 19.24 10.45 -5.14
N ASP A 372 19.36 11.03 -3.95
CA ASP A 372 19.68 10.35 -2.69
C ASP A 372 18.44 10.00 -1.86
N SER A 373 17.26 10.40 -2.31
CA SER A 373 16.01 10.16 -1.59
C SER A 373 14.77 10.19 -2.49
N ILE A 374 13.74 9.45 -2.08
CA ILE A 374 12.36 9.56 -2.58
C ILE A 374 11.59 10.41 -1.56
N ILE A 375 10.96 11.47 -2.05
CA ILE A 375 10.12 12.37 -1.25
C ILE A 375 8.67 12.17 -1.68
N PRO A 376 7.83 11.52 -0.84
CA PRO A 376 6.40 11.40 -1.07
C PRO A 376 5.73 12.76 -1.32
N ILE A 377 4.67 12.78 -2.13
CA ILE A 377 3.85 13.99 -2.36
C ILE A 377 2.39 13.78 -1.97
N ASP A 378 2.10 12.65 -1.33
CA ASP A 378 0.79 12.25 -0.84
C ASP A 378 0.80 12.22 0.69
N VAL A 379 -0.38 12.36 1.29
CA VAL A 379 -0.54 12.48 2.74
C VAL A 379 -0.06 11.24 3.48
N GLU A 380 -0.29 10.06 2.93
CA GLU A 380 0.02 8.79 3.58
C GLU A 380 1.53 8.52 3.58
N GLY A 381 2.20 8.66 2.44
CA GLY A 381 3.65 8.53 2.35
C GLY A 381 4.38 9.53 3.23
N GLN A 382 3.84 10.74 3.39
CA GLN A 382 4.36 11.73 4.34
C GLN A 382 4.15 11.35 5.80
N TYR A 383 3.03 10.72 6.14
CA TYR A 383 2.81 10.22 7.49
C TYR A 383 3.73 9.04 7.83
N ILE A 384 3.88 8.09 6.90
CA ILE A 384 4.60 6.82 7.12
C ILE A 384 6.11 7.00 6.98
N ASN A 385 6.54 7.50 5.82
CA ASN A 385 7.92 7.41 5.35
C ASN A 385 8.68 8.74 5.40
N LYS A 386 7.99 9.88 5.15
CA LYS A 386 8.53 11.27 5.09
C LYS A 386 9.60 11.51 4.03
N ARG A 387 10.72 10.79 4.12
CA ARG A 387 11.87 10.80 3.22
C ARG A 387 12.49 9.42 3.19
N ILE A 388 12.51 8.78 2.03
CA ILE A 388 13.06 7.43 1.88
C ILE A 388 14.46 7.54 1.28
N PRO A 389 15.52 7.14 1.99
CA PRO A 389 16.88 7.20 1.49
C PRO A 389 17.08 6.25 0.30
N VAL A 390 17.88 6.70 -0.67
CA VAL A 390 18.30 5.93 -1.84
C VAL A 390 19.82 5.89 -1.88
N ALA A 391 20.39 4.72 -1.59
CA ALA A 391 21.82 4.51 -1.69
C ALA A 391 22.23 4.13 -3.12
N ASP A 392 23.40 4.63 -3.53
CA ASP A 392 24.05 4.28 -4.79
C ASP A 392 25.40 3.62 -4.48
N PRO A 393 25.45 2.27 -4.36
CA PRO A 393 26.68 1.55 -4.09
C PRO A 393 27.63 1.52 -5.31
N GLY A 394 27.32 2.19 -6.42
CA GLY A 394 28.11 2.18 -7.65
C GLY A 394 28.06 0.86 -8.43
N SER A 395 27.24 -0.10 -7.98
CA SER A 395 27.01 -1.40 -8.61
C SER A 395 25.53 -1.77 -8.54
N TYR A 396 24.99 -2.33 -9.63
CA TYR A 396 23.62 -2.86 -9.68
C TYR A 396 23.54 -4.32 -9.22
N VAL A 397 24.47 -4.75 -8.37
CA VAL A 397 24.51 -6.07 -7.74
C VAL A 397 25.01 -5.88 -6.31
N LEU A 398 24.30 -6.45 -5.35
CA LEU A 398 24.76 -6.52 -3.95
C LEU A 398 25.90 -7.54 -3.83
N SER A 399 26.92 -7.14 -3.09
CA SER A 399 28.11 -7.91 -2.77
C SER A 399 28.53 -7.63 -1.33
N GLU A 400 29.42 -8.44 -0.78
CA GLU A 400 29.99 -8.16 0.55
C GLU A 400 30.66 -6.78 0.64
N GLU A 401 31.14 -6.23 -0.49
CA GLU A 401 31.83 -4.94 -0.52
C GLU A 401 30.88 -3.73 -0.44
N ASN A 402 29.58 -3.91 -0.69
CA ASN A 402 28.61 -2.81 -0.76
C ASN A 402 27.33 -3.00 0.05
N VAL A 403 27.24 -4.10 0.81
CA VAL A 403 26.09 -4.37 1.70
C VAL A 403 25.96 -3.33 2.82
N ASP A 404 27.08 -2.73 3.25
CA ASP A 404 27.07 -1.68 4.25
C ASP A 404 26.26 -0.45 3.78
N SER A 405 26.19 -0.18 2.48
CA SER A 405 25.33 0.88 1.95
C SER A 405 23.83 0.62 2.18
N VAL A 406 23.42 -0.65 2.33
CA VAL A 406 22.04 -1.00 2.73
C VAL A 406 21.80 -0.62 4.18
N VAL A 407 22.75 -0.95 5.06
CA VAL A 407 22.68 -0.63 6.49
C VAL A 407 22.69 0.88 6.70
N GLU A 408 23.65 1.60 6.12
CA GLU A 408 23.76 3.07 6.22
C GLU A 408 22.47 3.78 5.75
N ALA A 409 21.85 3.28 4.67
CA ALA A 409 20.59 3.83 4.20
C ALA A 409 19.44 3.54 5.17
N LEU A 410 19.33 2.31 5.69
CA LEU A 410 18.32 1.95 6.68
C LEU A 410 18.49 2.72 8.00
N GLU A 411 19.71 3.03 8.44
CA GLU A 411 19.98 3.86 9.62
C GLU A 411 19.39 5.28 9.51
N THR A 412 19.21 5.80 8.29
CA THR A 412 18.70 7.16 8.09
C THR A 412 17.18 7.28 8.30
N ASN A 413 16.42 6.22 8.01
CA ASN A 413 14.94 6.23 8.06
C ASN A 413 14.36 5.24 9.09
N GLU A 414 15.15 4.24 9.50
CA GLU A 414 14.82 3.14 10.43
C GLU A 414 13.61 2.28 10.01
N LYS A 415 13.10 2.43 8.78
CA LYS A 415 11.94 1.67 8.27
C LYS A 415 12.13 1.12 6.88
N VAL A 416 12.52 1.99 5.93
CA VAL A 416 12.65 1.64 4.52
C VAL A 416 13.78 2.42 3.86
N ALA A 417 14.51 1.76 2.97
CA ALA A 417 15.55 2.34 2.15
C ALA A 417 15.57 1.67 0.78
N TYR A 418 15.96 2.39 -0.25
CA TYR A 418 16.15 1.82 -1.59
C TYR A 418 17.61 1.76 -1.96
N ILE A 419 17.97 0.71 -2.68
CA ILE A 419 19.24 0.61 -3.39
C ILE A 419 18.96 0.87 -4.85
N LYS A 420 19.70 1.82 -5.43
CA LYS A 420 19.46 2.34 -6.78
C LYS A 420 19.32 1.21 -7.81
N GLY A 421 18.11 1.06 -8.36
CA GLY A 421 17.77 0.09 -9.39
C GLY A 421 17.77 -1.38 -8.95
N LEU A 422 17.90 -1.65 -7.65
CA LEU A 422 17.98 -3.01 -7.09
C LEU A 422 16.73 -3.41 -6.31
N GLY A 423 16.10 -2.46 -5.63
CA GLY A 423 14.91 -2.72 -4.84
C GLY A 423 14.90 -1.92 -3.54
N GLY A 424 13.83 -2.13 -2.77
CA GLY A 424 13.64 -1.55 -1.45
C GLY A 424 13.85 -2.58 -0.36
N PHE A 425 14.65 -2.21 0.65
CA PHE A 425 14.76 -2.93 1.91
C PHE A 425 13.89 -2.26 2.95
N SER A 426 13.16 -3.05 3.73
CA SER A 426 12.39 -2.56 4.85
C SER A 426 12.54 -3.46 6.08
N ILE A 427 12.49 -2.85 7.25
CA ILE A 427 12.70 -3.49 8.55
C ILE A 427 11.53 -3.22 9.50
N SER A 428 11.22 -4.18 10.36
CA SER A 428 10.22 -4.04 11.43
C SER A 428 10.63 -4.83 12.67
N GLN A 429 10.29 -4.30 13.82
CA GLN A 429 10.49 -4.97 15.11
C GLN A 429 9.31 -5.85 15.53
N SER A 430 8.13 -5.63 14.96
CA SER A 430 6.89 -6.13 15.56
C SER A 430 6.24 -7.24 14.75
N VAL A 431 6.07 -7.03 13.45
CA VAL A 431 5.36 -7.97 12.56
C VAL A 431 5.92 -7.88 11.14
N LEU A 432 5.98 -9.01 10.43
CA LEU A 432 6.53 -9.04 9.06
C LEU A 432 5.78 -8.09 8.13
N TYR A 433 4.47 -8.04 8.27
CA TYR A 433 3.59 -7.24 7.44
C TYR A 433 3.92 -5.73 7.43
N GLU A 434 4.45 -5.18 8.52
CA GLU A 434 4.81 -3.75 8.58
C GLU A 434 5.92 -3.41 7.56
N THR A 435 6.82 -4.36 7.27
CA THR A 435 7.85 -4.17 6.23
C THR A 435 7.24 -4.01 4.83
N LEU A 436 6.19 -4.78 4.54
CA LEU A 436 5.45 -4.68 3.28
C LEU A 436 4.69 -3.35 3.20
N HIS A 437 4.09 -2.91 4.31
CA HIS A 437 3.40 -1.62 4.39
C HIS A 437 4.32 -0.44 4.05
N PHE A 438 5.55 -0.42 4.58
CA PHE A 438 6.49 0.66 4.29
C PHE A 438 6.93 0.68 2.81
N LEU A 439 7.17 -0.48 2.22
CA LEU A 439 7.53 -0.61 0.81
C LEU A 439 6.38 -0.27 -0.13
N GLU A 440 5.16 -0.69 0.19
CA GLU A 440 3.98 -0.40 -0.63
C GLU A 440 3.60 1.09 -0.53
N SER A 441 3.72 1.71 0.64
CA SER A 441 3.60 3.16 0.76
C SER A 441 4.60 3.90 -0.13
N ALA A 442 5.86 3.46 -0.18
CA ALA A 442 6.86 4.01 -1.09
C ALA A 442 6.47 3.85 -2.57
N GLU A 443 6.00 2.67 -2.93
CA GLU A 443 5.54 2.35 -4.29
C GLU A 443 4.35 3.22 -4.70
N SER A 444 3.36 3.37 -3.80
CA SER A 444 2.17 4.20 -4.02
C SER A 444 2.53 5.68 -4.16
N SER A 445 3.42 6.21 -3.31
CA SER A 445 3.94 7.57 -3.42
C SER A 445 4.64 7.83 -4.75
N VAL A 446 5.43 6.87 -5.25
CA VAL A 446 6.09 7.02 -6.55
C VAL A 446 5.10 6.96 -7.70
N LYS A 447 4.08 6.09 -7.65
CA LYS A 447 2.98 6.10 -8.63
C LYS A 447 2.30 7.47 -8.67
N MET A 448 2.05 8.08 -7.51
CA MET A 448 1.49 9.43 -7.39
C MET A 448 2.40 10.50 -8.00
N ILE A 449 3.71 10.43 -7.75
CA ILE A 449 4.71 11.32 -8.36
C ILE A 449 4.60 11.25 -9.89
N GLU A 450 4.66 10.05 -10.46
CA GLU A 450 4.67 9.90 -11.91
C GLU A 450 3.34 10.31 -12.56
N LEU A 451 2.21 10.00 -11.92
CA LEU A 451 0.90 10.46 -12.39
C LEU A 451 0.83 11.99 -12.36
N ALA A 452 1.28 12.64 -11.29
CA ALA A 452 1.33 14.09 -11.18
C ALA A 452 2.23 14.71 -12.26
N GLU A 453 3.44 14.18 -12.47
CA GLU A 453 4.34 14.61 -13.56
C GLU A 453 3.67 14.46 -14.92
N SER A 454 2.96 13.35 -15.16
CA SER A 454 2.31 13.05 -16.44
C SER A 454 1.21 14.05 -16.82
N ILE A 455 0.59 14.70 -15.83
CA ILE A 455 -0.43 15.76 -16.02
C ILE A 455 0.15 17.17 -15.83
N GLY A 456 1.48 17.31 -15.85
CA GLY A 456 2.18 18.60 -15.86
C GLY A 456 2.32 19.29 -14.51
N VAL A 457 2.17 18.57 -13.40
CA VAL A 457 2.40 19.10 -12.06
C VAL A 457 3.91 19.31 -11.84
N ASP A 458 4.26 20.44 -11.22
CA ASP A 458 5.63 20.70 -10.76
C ASP A 458 5.91 19.93 -9.46
N VAL A 459 6.26 18.64 -9.61
CA VAL A 459 6.53 17.74 -8.49
C VAL A 459 7.68 18.23 -7.62
N LYS A 460 8.73 18.84 -8.18
CA LYS A 460 9.85 19.36 -7.39
C LYS A 460 9.40 20.46 -6.42
N SER A 461 8.51 21.34 -6.88
CA SER A 461 7.92 22.35 -5.99
C SER A 461 7.00 21.73 -4.93
N LEU A 462 6.30 20.63 -5.23
CA LEU A 462 5.47 19.94 -4.24
C LEU A 462 6.33 19.21 -3.20
N GLN A 463 7.34 18.44 -3.62
CA GLN A 463 8.27 17.75 -2.74
C GLN A 463 8.90 18.71 -1.74
N LYS A 464 9.36 19.88 -2.19
CA LYS A 464 9.90 20.91 -1.30
C LYS A 464 8.88 21.37 -0.23
N LYS A 465 7.61 21.54 -0.59
CA LYS A 465 6.57 21.92 0.37
C LYS A 465 6.28 20.80 1.37
N PHE A 466 6.23 19.56 0.91
CA PHE A 466 6.01 18.41 1.76
C PHE A 466 7.21 18.13 2.68
N GLU A 467 8.44 18.48 2.27
CA GLU A 467 9.60 18.48 3.17
C GLU A 467 9.51 19.56 4.28
N GLU A 468 8.77 20.65 4.04
CA GLU A 468 8.54 21.72 5.01
C GLU A 468 7.35 21.45 5.95
N TRP A 469 6.51 20.46 5.62
CA TRP A 469 5.29 20.09 6.34
C TRP A 469 5.58 18.99 7.36
#